data_AF-A0A9P4MRR4-F1
#
_entry.id   AF-A0A9P4MRR4-F1
#
_cell.length_a   1.000
_cell.length_b   1.000
_cell.length_c   1.000
_cell.angle_alpha   90.00
_cell.angle_beta   90.00
_cell.angle_gamma   90.00
#
_symmetry.space_group_name_H-M   'P 1'
#
loop_
_entity.id
_entity.type
_entity.pdbx_description
1 polymer ?
#
loop_
_entity_poly.entity_id
_entity_poly.type
_entity_poly.pdbx_seq_one_letter_code
_entity_poly.pdbx_strand_id
1 'polypeptide(L)'
;MGIGTGGFKPNISPLVAEQIPTERMYIKTLTSGERVIVDPAATTARVYNWFYLFINVGALIGQLSMAYAERYVGFYLSFLIPTIMFCTTFPVLFFCRKYYTLKAPEGSVLGPAVRLFFMAAKGRWHLNPMATWKHMNDGTFWQNVRPSHLGANKPAWMIFDDAWVDEVARGWAACSVFLWFPLYWITYNQINNNLTAQASSMTLKGVPNDVLANLDPFALIILIPVCDLLIYPALRKRGIRFTPLKKITAGFFVGSFAMIWACVLQHYIYKTSPCGNHATECEAGKSPIIVWAQTGAYVLIALSEIFTSITSLEYGFTKAPKNMRSLVAAFALFMSAISSAIGEAFVPLSTDPLLVWNYGSMAVISFCAACVFWFQYRKLDAEEDHLNLLPTGHLATAAQAEDVERKLSVSGSAGKEYEKM
;
A
#
# COMPACT_ATOMS: atom_id res chain seq x y z
N MET A 1 -16.76 -4.08 -13.96
CA MET A 1 -15.46 -4.53 -13.38
C MET A 1 -15.08 -3.75 -12.13
N GLY A 2 -14.97 -2.42 -12.17
CA GLY A 2 -14.54 -1.58 -11.03
C GLY A 2 -15.24 -1.85 -9.68
N ILE A 3 -16.58 -1.91 -9.67
CA ILE A 3 -17.36 -2.22 -8.44
C ILE A 3 -16.99 -3.61 -7.88
N GLY A 4 -16.90 -4.63 -8.74
CA GLY A 4 -16.54 -5.99 -8.33
C GLY A 4 -15.14 -6.05 -7.73
N THR A 5 -14.15 -5.52 -8.46
CA THR A 5 -12.74 -5.48 -8.00
C THR A 5 -12.57 -4.67 -6.73
N GLY A 6 -13.25 -3.53 -6.60
CA GLY A 6 -13.20 -2.71 -5.39
C GLY A 6 -13.88 -3.37 -4.19
N GLY A 7 -14.93 -4.16 -4.42
CA GLY A 7 -15.67 -4.85 -3.36
C GLY A 7 -14.90 -5.99 -2.70
N PHE A 8 -14.19 -6.83 -3.47
CA PHE A 8 -13.50 -7.99 -2.89
C PHE A 8 -12.06 -7.70 -2.46
N LYS A 9 -11.35 -6.75 -3.11
CA LYS A 9 -9.92 -6.47 -2.85
C LYS A 9 -9.59 -6.18 -1.37
N PRO A 10 -10.37 -5.36 -0.62
CA PRO A 10 -10.08 -5.11 0.79
C PRO A 10 -10.41 -6.31 1.70
N ASN A 11 -11.11 -7.33 1.20
CA ASN A 11 -11.57 -8.48 1.98
C ASN A 11 -10.65 -9.71 1.82
N ILE A 12 -9.99 -9.90 0.67
CA ILE A 12 -9.13 -11.07 0.43
C ILE A 12 -7.91 -11.08 1.34
N SER A 13 -7.16 -9.98 1.43
CA SER A 13 -5.91 -9.96 2.20
C SER A 13 -6.14 -10.19 3.70
N PRO A 14 -7.18 -9.62 4.34
CA PRO A 14 -7.57 -9.98 5.70
C PRO A 14 -8.05 -11.42 5.82
N LEU A 15 -8.87 -11.92 4.87
CA LEU A 15 -9.37 -13.30 4.91
C LEU A 15 -8.21 -14.31 4.98
N VAL A 16 -7.14 -14.11 4.21
CA VAL A 16 -5.93 -14.95 4.25
C VAL A 16 -5.26 -14.91 5.63
N ALA A 17 -5.12 -13.72 6.24
CA ALA A 17 -4.56 -13.61 7.59
C ALA A 17 -5.44 -14.28 8.65
N GLU A 18 -6.76 -14.21 8.50
CA GLU A 18 -7.72 -14.83 9.42
C GLU A 18 -7.72 -16.35 9.35
N GLN A 19 -7.25 -16.94 8.23
CA GLN A 19 -7.09 -18.39 8.13
C GLN A 19 -5.92 -18.93 8.95
N ILE A 20 -5.05 -18.08 9.50
CA ILE A 20 -3.93 -18.48 10.34
C ILE A 20 -4.47 -18.63 11.78
N PRO A 21 -4.60 -19.86 12.32
CA PRO A 21 -5.37 -20.12 13.53
C PRO A 21 -4.67 -19.69 14.84
N THR A 22 -3.41 -19.28 14.77
CA THR A 22 -2.56 -19.17 15.97
C THR A 22 -2.13 -17.73 16.22
N GLU A 23 -2.64 -17.12 17.30
CA GLU A 23 -2.23 -15.78 17.75
C GLU A 23 -1.09 -15.80 18.78
N ARG A 24 -0.66 -16.99 19.23
CA ARG A 24 0.32 -17.18 20.31
C ARG A 24 1.50 -18.00 19.82
N MET A 25 2.71 -17.69 20.32
CA MET A 25 3.86 -18.57 20.13
C MET A 25 3.60 -19.92 20.81
N TYR A 26 3.79 -21.01 20.08
CA TYR A 26 3.70 -22.36 20.63
C TYR A 26 4.84 -23.23 20.13
N ILE A 27 5.20 -24.22 20.93
CA ILE A 27 6.28 -25.14 20.59
C ILE A 27 5.65 -26.32 19.86
N LYS A 28 6.05 -26.53 18.60
CA LYS A 28 5.68 -27.72 17.83
C LYS A 28 6.88 -28.65 17.77
N THR A 29 6.70 -29.88 18.22
CA THR A 29 7.70 -30.93 18.00
C THR A 29 7.50 -31.48 16.59
N LEU A 30 8.52 -31.37 15.75
CA LEU A 30 8.52 -31.95 14.41
C LEU A 30 8.58 -33.48 14.50
N THR A 31 8.22 -34.16 13.41
CA THR A 31 8.39 -35.62 13.29
C THR A 31 9.84 -36.09 13.42
N SER A 32 10.81 -35.16 13.31
CA SER A 32 12.24 -35.35 13.58
C SER A 32 12.62 -35.29 15.06
N GLY A 33 11.70 -34.97 15.98
CA GLY A 33 11.96 -34.78 17.41
C GLY A 33 12.46 -33.39 17.80
N GLU A 34 12.70 -32.50 16.83
CA GLU A 34 13.13 -31.12 17.10
C GLU A 34 11.95 -30.26 17.58
N ARG A 35 12.16 -29.53 18.69
CA ARG A 35 11.18 -28.59 19.25
C ARG A 35 11.37 -27.23 18.60
N VAL A 36 10.47 -26.86 17.70
CA VAL A 36 10.50 -25.58 17.00
C VAL A 36 9.48 -24.62 17.61
N ILE A 37 9.91 -23.39 17.91
CA ILE A 37 9.00 -22.32 18.30
C ILE A 37 8.34 -21.79 17.03
N VAL A 38 7.02 -21.96 16.92
CA VAL A 38 6.25 -21.42 15.81
C VAL A 38 5.83 -20.00 16.19
N ASP A 39 6.46 -19.02 15.54
CA ASP A 39 6.08 -17.61 15.65
C ASP A 39 4.94 -17.30 14.64
N PRO A 40 3.77 -16.85 15.11
CA PRO A 40 2.68 -16.37 14.26
C PRO A 40 3.08 -15.26 13.29
N ALA A 41 3.94 -14.34 13.71
CA ALA A 41 4.37 -13.21 12.89
C ALA A 41 5.22 -13.69 11.71
N ALA A 42 6.20 -14.55 11.97
CA ALA A 42 7.03 -15.17 10.94
C ALA A 42 6.20 -16.02 9.96
N THR A 43 5.21 -16.76 10.46
CA THR A 43 4.30 -17.57 9.63
C THR A 43 3.46 -16.69 8.71
N THR A 44 2.88 -15.61 9.25
CA THR A 44 2.08 -14.64 8.50
C THR A 44 2.90 -13.96 7.40
N ALA A 45 4.13 -13.53 7.73
CA ALA A 45 5.05 -12.94 6.75
C ALA A 45 5.38 -13.92 5.61
N ARG A 46 5.62 -15.21 5.91
CA ARG A 46 5.87 -16.22 4.88
C ARG A 46 4.67 -16.45 3.97
N VAL A 47 3.45 -16.49 4.51
CA VAL A 47 2.23 -16.63 3.70
C VAL A 47 2.06 -15.43 2.77
N TYR A 48 2.25 -14.20 3.26
CA TYR A 48 2.19 -13.00 2.42
C TYR A 48 3.28 -12.95 1.37
N ASN A 49 4.49 -13.43 1.66
CA ASN A 49 5.56 -13.51 0.65
C ASN A 49 5.19 -14.46 -0.49
N TRP A 50 4.63 -15.64 -0.19
CA TRP A 50 4.11 -16.56 -1.22
C TRP A 50 2.96 -15.94 -2.00
N PHE A 51 2.02 -15.29 -1.31
CA PHE A 51 0.91 -14.57 -1.95
C PHE A 51 1.42 -13.52 -2.93
N TYR A 52 2.42 -12.73 -2.52
CA TYR A 52 3.06 -11.73 -3.36
C TYR A 52 3.80 -12.35 -4.55
N LEU A 53 4.50 -13.47 -4.35
CA LEU A 53 5.16 -14.20 -5.45
C LEU A 53 4.13 -14.66 -6.49
N PHE A 54 3.03 -15.28 -6.07
CA PHE A 54 1.97 -15.73 -6.99
C PHE A 54 1.30 -14.58 -7.73
N ILE A 55 1.12 -13.43 -7.08
CA ILE A 55 0.63 -12.21 -7.75
C ILE A 55 1.58 -11.79 -8.87
N ASN A 56 2.89 -11.72 -8.59
CA ASN A 56 3.87 -11.30 -9.59
C ASN A 56 3.99 -12.30 -10.75
N VAL A 57 4.01 -13.60 -10.46
CA VAL A 57 4.01 -14.65 -11.49
C VAL A 57 2.73 -14.56 -12.35
N GLY A 58 1.57 -14.40 -11.71
CA GLY A 58 0.30 -14.24 -12.41
C GLY A 58 0.24 -12.97 -13.25
N ALA A 59 0.76 -11.85 -12.75
CA ALA A 59 0.85 -10.58 -13.48
C ALA A 59 1.73 -10.73 -14.72
N LEU A 60 2.91 -11.36 -14.59
CA LEU A 60 3.83 -11.60 -15.71
C LEU A 60 3.20 -12.48 -16.80
N ILE A 61 2.63 -13.63 -16.40
CA ILE A 61 1.98 -14.57 -17.34
C ILE A 61 0.78 -13.89 -17.99
N GLY A 62 -0.02 -13.16 -17.21
CA GLY A 62 -1.18 -12.42 -17.70
C GLY A 62 -0.80 -11.37 -18.73
N GLN A 63 0.12 -10.46 -18.40
CA GLN A 63 0.55 -9.39 -19.31
C GLN A 63 1.13 -9.95 -20.61
N LEU A 64 2.01 -10.96 -20.55
CA LEU A 64 2.59 -11.57 -21.75
C LEU A 64 1.53 -12.29 -22.59
N SER A 65 0.72 -13.16 -21.98
CA SER A 65 -0.28 -13.93 -22.71
C SER A 65 -1.34 -13.04 -23.35
N MET A 66 -1.81 -11.99 -22.66
CA MET A 66 -2.83 -11.09 -23.19
C MET A 66 -2.29 -10.21 -24.32
N ALA A 67 -1.06 -9.70 -24.22
CA ALA A 67 -0.43 -8.92 -25.28
C ALA A 67 -0.24 -9.75 -26.56
N TYR A 68 0.16 -11.01 -26.44
CA TYR A 68 0.28 -11.91 -27.61
C TYR A 68 -1.08 -12.36 -28.14
N ALA A 69 -2.06 -12.64 -27.28
CA ALA A 69 -3.42 -12.95 -27.69
C ALA A 69 -4.04 -11.80 -28.49
N GLU A 70 -3.84 -10.56 -28.04
CA GLU A 70 -4.29 -9.35 -28.73
C GLU A 70 -3.61 -9.22 -30.10
N ARG A 71 -2.28 -9.37 -30.14
CA ARG A 71 -1.49 -9.20 -31.37
C ARG A 71 -1.78 -10.24 -32.44
N TYR A 72 -2.01 -11.50 -32.07
CA TYR A 72 -2.14 -12.61 -33.03
C TYR A 72 -3.58 -13.03 -33.35
N VAL A 73 -4.53 -12.84 -32.42
CA VAL A 73 -5.91 -13.30 -32.58
C VAL A 73 -6.90 -12.14 -32.50
N GLY A 74 -6.68 -11.20 -31.57
CA GLY A 74 -7.49 -10.00 -31.40
C GLY A 74 -8.07 -9.85 -29.99
N PHE A 75 -8.61 -8.67 -29.71
CA PHE A 75 -9.06 -8.24 -28.39
C PHE A 75 -10.06 -9.17 -27.69
N TYR A 76 -10.95 -9.84 -28.44
CA TYR A 76 -11.95 -10.75 -27.86
C TYR A 76 -11.30 -11.88 -27.04
N LEU A 77 -10.21 -12.47 -27.54
CA LEU A 77 -9.52 -13.56 -26.83
C LEU A 77 -8.88 -13.05 -25.54
N SER A 78 -8.26 -11.85 -25.59
CA SER A 78 -7.63 -11.21 -24.44
C SER A 78 -8.61 -10.85 -23.34
N PHE A 79 -9.89 -10.62 -23.64
CA PHE A 79 -10.93 -10.43 -22.62
C PHE A 79 -11.59 -11.74 -22.17
N LEU A 80 -11.68 -12.75 -23.04
CA LEU A 80 -12.30 -14.03 -22.73
C LEU A 80 -11.47 -14.85 -21.74
N ILE A 81 -10.15 -14.92 -21.91
CA ILE A 81 -9.28 -15.74 -21.05
C ILE A 81 -9.37 -15.30 -19.57
N PRO A 82 -9.21 -14.00 -19.22
CA PRO A 82 -9.37 -13.54 -17.83
C PRO A 82 -10.79 -13.77 -17.30
N THR A 83 -11.81 -13.66 -18.15
CA THR A 83 -13.20 -13.92 -17.77
C THR A 83 -13.39 -15.37 -17.35
N ILE A 84 -12.87 -16.32 -18.14
CA ILE A 84 -12.92 -17.76 -17.79
C ILE A 84 -12.17 -18.01 -16.48
N MET A 85 -10.97 -17.45 -16.32
CA MET A 85 -10.20 -17.59 -15.08
C MET A 85 -10.97 -17.04 -13.87
N PHE A 86 -11.59 -15.87 -14.00
CA PHE A 86 -12.40 -15.30 -12.92
C PHE A 86 -13.63 -16.16 -12.61
N CYS A 87 -14.28 -16.75 -13.61
CA CYS A 87 -15.38 -17.68 -13.39
C CYS A 87 -14.95 -18.93 -12.60
N THR A 88 -13.68 -19.36 -12.67
CA THR A 88 -13.19 -20.50 -11.88
C THR A 88 -13.11 -20.22 -10.38
N THR A 89 -13.10 -18.95 -9.94
CA THR A 89 -13.05 -18.64 -8.50
C THR A 89 -14.35 -18.99 -7.78
N PHE A 90 -15.51 -18.98 -8.47
CA PHE A 90 -16.80 -19.34 -7.87
C PHE A 90 -16.85 -20.81 -7.42
N PRO A 91 -16.51 -21.81 -8.27
CA PRO A 91 -16.35 -23.18 -7.83
C PRO A 91 -15.39 -23.33 -6.65
N VAL A 92 -14.21 -22.69 -6.71
CA VAL A 92 -13.21 -22.78 -5.65
C VAL A 92 -13.77 -22.29 -4.32
N LEU A 93 -14.38 -21.10 -4.29
CA LEU A 93 -14.99 -20.57 -3.06
C LEU A 93 -16.13 -21.46 -2.55
N PHE A 94 -16.95 -22.00 -3.46
CA PHE A 94 -18.06 -22.88 -3.09
C PHE A 94 -17.58 -24.18 -2.43
N PHE A 95 -16.56 -24.83 -2.99
CA PHE A 95 -15.98 -26.06 -2.43
C PHE A 95 -15.15 -25.78 -1.17
N CYS A 96 -14.40 -24.69 -1.16
CA CYS A 96 -13.53 -24.33 -0.04
C CYS A 96 -14.27 -23.73 1.17
N ARG A 97 -15.56 -23.38 1.04
CA ARG A 97 -16.34 -22.77 2.14
C ARG A 97 -16.29 -23.55 3.46
N LYS A 98 -16.16 -24.89 3.38
CA LYS A 98 -16.11 -25.78 4.55
C LYS A 98 -14.78 -25.75 5.31
N TYR A 99 -13.72 -25.25 4.66
CA TYR A 99 -12.37 -25.19 5.23
C TYR A 99 -12.03 -23.79 5.75
N TYR A 100 -12.86 -22.78 5.46
CA TYR A 100 -12.61 -21.43 5.93
C TYR A 100 -13.05 -21.24 7.38
N THR A 101 -12.18 -20.60 8.17
CA THR A 101 -12.52 -20.08 9.49
C THR A 101 -13.26 -18.76 9.30
N LEU A 102 -14.54 -18.74 9.68
CA LEU A 102 -15.39 -17.56 9.62
C LEU A 102 -15.41 -16.89 10.99
N LYS A 103 -14.84 -15.69 11.09
CA LYS A 103 -14.94 -14.87 12.29
C LYS A 103 -16.33 -14.24 12.41
N ALA A 104 -16.80 -14.05 13.64
CA ALA A 104 -18.06 -13.36 13.88
C ALA A 104 -17.96 -11.90 13.38
N PRO A 105 -19.05 -11.33 12.83
CA PRO A 105 -19.02 -9.96 12.33
C PRO A 105 -18.74 -8.98 13.47
N GLU A 106 -17.57 -8.33 13.42
CA GLU A 106 -17.26 -7.18 14.26
C GLU A 106 -18.03 -5.95 13.73
N GLY A 107 -18.62 -5.16 14.63
CA GLY A 107 -19.40 -3.98 14.25
C GLY A 107 -18.59 -2.93 13.48
N SER A 108 -19.25 -1.92 12.91
CA SER A 108 -18.57 -0.86 12.18
C SER A 108 -17.72 0.01 13.11
N VAL A 109 -16.40 -0.10 13.00
CA VAL A 109 -15.44 0.73 13.75
C VAL A 109 -15.38 2.16 13.21
N LEU A 110 -15.76 2.36 11.94
CA LEU A 110 -15.75 3.67 11.28
C LEU A 110 -16.71 4.67 11.94
N GLY A 111 -17.94 4.25 12.24
CA GLY A 111 -18.96 5.14 12.81
C GLY A 111 -18.52 5.78 14.13
N PRO A 112 -18.14 4.99 15.15
CA PRO A 112 -17.59 5.49 16.40
C PRO A 112 -16.31 6.33 16.20
N ALA A 113 -15.39 5.92 15.32
CA ALA A 113 -14.13 6.64 15.09
C ALA A 113 -14.36 8.05 14.50
N VAL A 114 -15.28 8.18 13.54
CA VAL A 114 -15.66 9.48 12.95
C VAL A 114 -16.34 10.37 13.98
N ARG A 115 -17.26 9.82 14.79
CA ARG A 115 -17.91 10.57 15.86
C ARG A 115 -16.92 11.05 16.92
N LEU A 116 -15.96 10.21 17.30
CA LEU A 116 -14.87 10.56 18.21
C LEU A 116 -14.04 11.72 17.65
N PHE A 117 -13.67 11.66 16.37
CA PHE A 117 -12.94 12.74 15.70
C PHE A 117 -13.71 14.06 15.71
N PHE A 118 -15.00 14.06 15.33
CA PHE A 118 -15.80 15.28 15.35
C PHE A 118 -15.97 15.87 16.76
N MET A 119 -16.06 15.01 17.77
CA MET A 119 -16.08 15.45 19.16
C MET A 119 -14.75 16.07 19.60
N ALA A 120 -13.62 15.49 19.21
CA ALA A 120 -12.28 16.04 19.47
C ALA A 120 -12.05 17.38 18.76
N ALA A 121 -12.59 17.52 17.56
CA ALA A 121 -12.49 18.72 16.75
C ALA A 121 -13.42 19.86 17.21
N LYS A 122 -14.44 19.58 18.03
CA LYS A 122 -15.41 20.57 18.49
C LYS A 122 -14.69 21.69 19.27
N GLY A 123 -14.90 22.94 18.87
CA GLY A 123 -14.29 24.12 19.49
C GLY A 123 -12.86 24.44 19.06
N ARG A 124 -12.26 23.65 18.15
CA ARG A 124 -10.91 23.91 17.60
C ARG A 124 -10.92 24.53 16.19
N TRP A 125 -12.11 24.69 15.60
CA TRP A 125 -12.28 25.32 14.29
C TRP A 125 -12.24 26.84 14.40
N HIS A 126 -11.42 27.47 13.57
CA HIS A 126 -11.27 28.91 13.49
C HIS A 126 -11.27 29.33 12.01
N LEU A 127 -11.61 30.57 11.72
CA LEU A 127 -11.56 31.13 10.36
C LEU A 127 -10.13 31.19 9.78
N ASN A 128 -9.10 31.05 10.62
CA ASN A 128 -7.70 31.07 10.20
C ASN A 128 -7.16 29.62 10.15
N PRO A 129 -6.81 29.09 8.96
CA PRO A 129 -6.32 27.72 8.79
C PRO A 129 -5.10 27.39 9.64
N MET A 130 -4.20 28.36 9.84
CA MET A 130 -2.97 28.17 10.62
C MET A 130 -3.27 28.02 12.12
N ALA A 131 -4.26 28.77 12.62
CA ALA A 131 -4.70 28.68 14.01
C ALA A 131 -5.43 27.35 14.27
N THR A 132 -6.28 26.91 13.33
CA THR A 132 -6.93 25.59 13.40
C THR A 132 -5.91 24.46 13.39
N TRP A 133 -4.90 24.53 12.51
CA TRP A 133 -3.84 23.52 12.48
C TRP A 133 -3.06 23.46 13.80
N LYS A 134 -2.71 24.62 14.37
CA LYS A 134 -2.03 24.69 15.68
C LYS A 134 -2.88 24.06 16.78
N HIS A 135 -4.15 24.48 16.89
CA HIS A 135 -5.08 23.96 17.89
C HIS A 135 -5.39 22.47 17.76
N MET A 136 -5.40 21.93 16.55
CA MET A 136 -5.55 20.49 16.33
C MET A 136 -4.28 19.70 16.66
N ASN A 137 -3.11 20.34 16.68
CA ASN A 137 -1.80 19.72 16.88
C ASN A 137 -1.13 20.06 18.23
N ASP A 138 -1.88 20.66 19.17
CA ASP A 138 -1.42 21.04 20.52
C ASP A 138 -1.17 19.85 21.48
N GLY A 139 -1.22 18.59 21.00
CA GLY A 139 -1.04 17.38 21.81
C GLY A 139 -2.22 16.99 22.70
N THR A 140 -3.14 17.92 22.98
CA THR A 140 -4.35 17.70 23.79
C THR A 140 -5.52 17.10 23.01
N PHE A 141 -5.40 16.96 21.68
CA PHE A 141 -6.51 16.59 20.79
C PHE A 141 -7.15 15.26 21.18
N TRP A 142 -6.33 14.22 21.32
CA TRP A 142 -6.81 12.88 21.70
C TRP A 142 -6.98 12.71 23.21
N GLN A 143 -6.26 13.49 24.02
CA GLN A 143 -6.34 13.42 25.49
C GLN A 143 -7.70 13.88 26.01
N ASN A 144 -8.26 14.95 25.43
CA ASN A 144 -9.53 15.54 25.90
C ASN A 144 -10.76 14.68 25.59
N VAL A 145 -10.63 13.68 24.72
CA VAL A 145 -11.73 12.78 24.33
C VAL A 145 -11.64 11.38 24.94
N ARG A 146 -10.69 11.17 25.87
CA ARG A 146 -10.56 9.93 26.61
C ARG A 146 -11.78 9.73 27.52
N PRO A 147 -12.39 8.53 27.55
CA PRO A 147 -13.41 8.17 28.53
C PRO A 147 -13.06 8.55 29.97
N SER A 148 -11.80 8.36 30.39
CA SER A 148 -11.33 8.74 31.73
C SER A 148 -11.40 10.25 32.00
N HIS A 149 -11.12 11.08 30.99
CA HIS A 149 -11.15 12.53 31.10
C HIS A 149 -12.58 13.10 31.04
N LEU A 150 -13.47 12.45 30.29
CA LEU A 150 -14.86 12.86 30.14
C LEU A 150 -15.73 12.48 31.36
N GLY A 151 -15.37 11.41 32.09
CA GLY A 151 -16.05 10.99 33.31
C GLY A 151 -17.57 10.87 33.12
N ALA A 152 -18.35 11.65 33.87
CA ALA A 152 -19.82 11.65 33.83
C ALA A 152 -20.41 12.31 32.56
N ASN A 153 -19.64 13.10 31.81
CA ASN A 153 -20.08 13.75 30.55
C ASN A 153 -19.92 12.81 29.33
N LYS A 154 -19.69 11.52 29.56
CA LYS A 154 -19.50 10.50 28.53
C LYS A 154 -20.79 10.31 27.71
N PRO A 155 -20.75 10.47 26.38
CA PRO A 155 -21.90 10.16 25.54
C PRO A 155 -22.28 8.67 25.60
N ALA A 156 -23.58 8.34 25.54
CA ALA A 156 -24.07 6.96 25.62
C ALA A 156 -23.54 6.02 24.52
N TRP A 157 -23.09 6.56 23.37
CA TRP A 157 -22.49 5.77 22.28
C TRP A 157 -21.01 5.41 22.53
N MET A 158 -20.37 6.01 23.53
CA MET A 158 -18.97 5.75 23.87
C MET A 158 -18.90 4.49 24.75
N ILE A 159 -18.94 3.32 24.13
CA ILE A 159 -18.86 2.01 24.81
C ILE A 159 -17.43 1.44 24.84
N PHE A 160 -16.44 2.27 24.56
CA PHE A 160 -15.02 1.89 24.46
C PHE A 160 -14.17 2.50 25.58
N ASP A 161 -12.98 1.95 25.75
CA ASP A 161 -11.96 2.34 26.74
C ASP A 161 -10.97 3.39 26.19
N ASP A 162 -10.09 3.90 27.07
CA ASP A 162 -9.06 4.86 26.72
C ASP A 162 -8.06 4.31 25.68
N ALA A 163 -7.75 3.01 25.78
CA ALA A 163 -6.86 2.35 24.85
C ALA A 163 -7.42 2.33 23.42
N TRP A 164 -8.75 2.26 23.26
CA TRP A 164 -9.39 2.38 21.95
C TRP A 164 -9.26 3.80 21.36
N VAL A 165 -9.29 4.85 22.20
CA VAL A 165 -9.01 6.23 21.74
C VAL A 165 -7.59 6.35 21.20
N ASP A 166 -6.61 5.74 21.88
CA ASP A 166 -5.22 5.70 21.43
C ASP A 166 -5.06 4.88 20.14
N GLU A 167 -5.83 3.81 19.97
CA GLU A 167 -5.93 3.07 18.71
C GLU A 167 -6.45 3.94 17.56
N VAL A 168 -7.55 4.67 17.76
CA VAL A 168 -8.09 5.58 16.74
C VAL A 168 -7.09 6.68 16.40
N ALA A 169 -6.37 7.22 17.39
CA ALA A 169 -5.31 8.20 17.17
C ALA A 169 -4.18 7.66 16.28
N ARG A 170 -3.70 6.43 16.53
CA ARG A 170 -2.71 5.74 15.67
C ARG A 170 -3.24 5.51 14.27
N GLY A 171 -4.49 5.04 14.14
CA GLY A 171 -5.15 4.85 12.86
C GLY A 171 -5.25 6.15 12.06
N TRP A 172 -5.56 7.26 12.72
CA TRP A 172 -5.61 8.59 12.10
C TRP A 172 -4.23 9.07 11.65
N ALA A 173 -3.20 8.89 12.48
CA ALA A 173 -1.82 9.20 12.12
C ALA A 173 -1.38 8.38 10.89
N ALA A 174 -1.74 7.10 10.82
CA ALA A 174 -1.50 6.26 9.65
C ALA A 174 -2.25 6.77 8.40
N CYS A 175 -3.54 7.10 8.51
CA CYS A 175 -4.32 7.72 7.44
C CYS A 175 -3.71 9.05 6.96
N SER A 176 -3.14 9.85 7.87
CA SER A 176 -2.50 11.11 7.49
C SER A 176 -1.33 10.90 6.54
N VAL A 177 -0.52 9.85 6.75
CA VAL A 177 0.59 9.48 5.87
C VAL A 177 0.06 9.10 4.48
N PHE A 178 -1.04 8.36 4.41
CA PHE A 178 -1.67 7.98 3.15
C PHE A 178 -2.22 9.17 2.34
N LEU A 179 -2.49 10.33 2.95
CA LEU A 179 -2.93 11.54 2.22
C LEU A 179 -1.91 12.03 1.18
N TRP A 180 -0.64 11.66 1.31
CA TRP A 180 0.41 12.01 0.35
C TRP A 180 0.55 11.01 -0.80
N PHE A 181 -0.02 9.80 -0.65
CA PHE A 181 0.06 8.75 -1.66
C PHE A 181 -0.61 9.09 -3.00
N PRO A 182 -1.62 9.97 -3.10
CA PRO A 182 -2.11 10.39 -4.40
C PRO A 182 -1.02 11.01 -5.29
N LEU A 183 -0.06 11.74 -4.70
CA LEU A 183 1.07 12.34 -5.42
C LEU A 183 2.11 11.31 -5.85
N TYR A 184 2.24 10.21 -5.09
CA TYR A 184 3.05 9.07 -5.49
C TYR A 184 2.40 8.33 -6.66
N TRP A 185 1.13 7.95 -6.50
CA TRP A 185 0.42 7.13 -7.47
C TRP A 185 0.26 7.82 -8.82
N ILE A 186 0.11 9.15 -8.87
CA ILE A 186 0.01 9.86 -10.15
C ILE A 186 1.32 9.78 -10.95
N THR A 187 2.45 9.76 -10.23
CA THR A 187 3.79 9.60 -10.78
C THR A 187 4.04 8.15 -11.20
N TYR A 188 3.65 7.19 -10.36
CA TYR A 188 3.77 5.77 -10.66
C TYR A 188 2.90 5.35 -11.85
N ASN A 189 1.66 5.83 -11.92
CA ASN A 189 0.69 5.45 -12.96
C ASN A 189 1.09 5.87 -14.38
N GLN A 190 2.13 6.71 -14.54
CA GLN A 190 2.74 7.03 -15.83
C GLN A 190 3.24 5.79 -16.58
N ILE A 191 3.51 4.70 -15.85
CA ILE A 191 3.95 3.40 -16.37
C ILE A 191 2.94 2.72 -17.30
N ASN A 192 1.64 2.93 -17.10
CA ASN A 192 0.61 2.17 -17.81
C ASN A 192 0.33 2.72 -19.21
N ASN A 193 0.17 4.05 -19.34
CA ASN A 193 -0.28 4.67 -20.58
C ASN A 193 0.84 5.48 -21.25
N ASN A 194 1.48 6.39 -20.51
CA ASN A 194 2.37 7.38 -21.10
C ASN A 194 3.72 6.78 -21.48
N LEU A 195 4.30 5.93 -20.62
CA LEU A 195 5.55 5.24 -20.95
C LEU A 195 5.36 4.26 -22.12
N THR A 196 4.22 3.58 -22.21
CA THR A 196 3.86 2.74 -23.36
C THR A 196 3.70 3.58 -24.64
N ALA A 197 3.08 4.75 -24.54
CA ALA A 197 2.96 5.70 -25.66
C ALA A 197 4.34 6.23 -26.11
N GLN A 198 5.23 6.57 -25.17
CA GLN A 198 6.61 6.95 -25.44
C GLN A 198 7.34 5.84 -26.21
N ALA A 199 7.21 4.59 -25.79
CA ALA A 199 7.82 3.45 -26.47
C ALA A 199 7.37 3.28 -27.92
N SER A 200 6.11 3.61 -28.22
CA SER A 200 5.55 3.51 -29.57
C SER A 200 6.30 4.38 -30.59
N SER A 201 6.87 5.50 -30.14
CA SER A 201 7.66 6.45 -30.94
C SER A 201 9.14 6.04 -31.11
N MET A 202 9.57 4.95 -30.46
CA MET A 202 10.95 4.43 -30.46
C MET A 202 11.11 3.23 -31.40
N THR A 203 12.36 2.88 -31.71
CA THR A 203 12.67 1.70 -32.53
C THR A 203 12.59 0.42 -31.71
N LEU A 204 11.61 -0.44 -32.04
CA LEU A 204 11.22 -1.62 -31.26
C LEU A 204 11.95 -2.92 -31.61
N LYS A 205 12.63 -3.00 -32.76
CA LYS A 205 13.36 -4.20 -33.25
C LYS A 205 12.65 -5.54 -32.99
N GLY A 206 11.32 -5.59 -33.20
CA GLY A 206 10.51 -6.81 -33.08
C GLY A 206 9.81 -7.02 -31.72
N VAL A 207 10.13 -6.24 -30.69
CA VAL A 207 9.51 -6.34 -29.35
C VAL A 207 8.18 -5.57 -29.30
N PRO A 208 7.07 -6.18 -28.84
CA PRO A 208 5.82 -5.44 -28.58
C PRO A 208 6.01 -4.35 -27.51
N ASN A 209 5.31 -3.21 -27.63
CA ASN A 209 5.38 -2.11 -26.65
C ASN A 209 4.99 -2.59 -25.24
N ASP A 210 3.99 -3.47 -25.14
CA ASP A 210 3.46 -3.94 -23.87
C ASP A 210 4.43 -4.88 -23.14
N VAL A 211 5.43 -5.42 -23.85
CA VAL A 211 6.49 -6.20 -23.20
C VAL A 211 7.33 -5.33 -22.27
N LEU A 212 7.40 -4.01 -22.51
CA LEU A 212 8.13 -3.08 -21.66
C LEU A 212 7.47 -2.90 -20.30
N ALA A 213 6.13 -3.01 -20.23
CA ALA A 213 5.43 -3.00 -18.96
C ALA A 213 5.86 -4.17 -18.06
N ASN A 214 6.32 -5.29 -18.64
CA ASN A 214 6.88 -6.42 -17.87
C ASN A 214 8.26 -6.11 -17.26
N LEU A 215 8.96 -5.05 -17.69
CA LEU A 215 10.26 -4.69 -17.12
C LEU A 215 10.14 -4.35 -15.63
N ASP A 216 9.00 -3.81 -15.21
CA ASP A 216 8.71 -3.49 -13.82
C ASP A 216 8.64 -4.74 -12.93
N PRO A 217 7.75 -5.73 -13.17
CA PRO A 217 7.75 -6.96 -12.38
C PRO A 217 9.05 -7.76 -12.49
N PHE A 218 9.74 -7.75 -13.64
CA PHE A 218 11.09 -8.33 -13.73
C PHE A 218 12.10 -7.63 -12.82
N ALA A 219 12.09 -6.29 -12.80
CA ALA A 219 12.94 -5.51 -11.92
C ALA A 219 12.60 -5.77 -10.45
N LEU A 220 11.31 -5.87 -10.07
CA LEU A 220 10.89 -6.20 -8.71
C LEU A 220 11.43 -7.57 -8.26
N ILE A 221 11.31 -8.61 -9.09
CA ILE A 221 11.78 -9.97 -8.77
C ILE A 221 13.28 -9.97 -8.44
N ILE A 222 14.08 -9.15 -9.12
CA ILE A 222 15.53 -9.04 -8.91
C ILE A 222 15.85 -8.10 -7.73
N LEU A 223 15.19 -6.93 -7.68
CA LEU A 223 15.50 -5.86 -6.74
C LEU A 223 15.00 -6.16 -5.31
N ILE A 224 13.92 -6.90 -5.13
CA ILE A 224 13.43 -7.25 -3.78
C ILE A 224 14.49 -8.05 -3.00
N PRO A 225 15.02 -9.19 -3.51
CA PRO A 225 16.11 -9.89 -2.84
C PRO A 225 17.35 -9.03 -2.62
N VAL A 226 17.71 -8.16 -3.58
CA VAL A 226 18.85 -7.25 -3.44
C VAL A 226 18.61 -6.25 -2.30
N CYS A 227 17.42 -5.69 -2.19
CA CYS A 227 17.06 -4.78 -1.12
C CYS A 227 17.11 -5.47 0.24
N ASP A 228 16.51 -6.65 0.36
CA ASP A 228 16.37 -7.38 1.62
C ASP A 228 17.67 -8.03 2.11
N LEU A 229 18.46 -8.61 1.20
CA LEU A 229 19.66 -9.36 1.55
C LEU A 229 20.93 -8.51 1.57
N LEU A 230 20.98 -7.43 0.78
CA LEU A 230 22.17 -6.61 0.61
C LEU A 230 21.98 -5.19 1.15
N ILE A 231 20.98 -4.45 0.67
CA ILE A 231 20.87 -3.01 0.97
C ILE A 231 20.48 -2.77 2.43
N TYR A 232 19.39 -3.38 2.93
CA TYR A 232 18.93 -3.16 4.31
C TYR A 232 19.94 -3.67 5.36
N PRO A 233 20.58 -4.85 5.19
CA PRO A 233 21.63 -5.29 6.11
C PRO A 233 22.88 -4.40 6.05
N ALA A 234 23.28 -3.91 4.87
CA ALA A 234 24.41 -2.99 4.74
C ALA A 234 24.15 -1.64 5.43
N LEU A 235 22.95 -1.08 5.28
CA LEU A 235 22.52 0.13 5.98
C LEU A 235 22.53 -0.08 7.50
N ARG A 236 22.02 -1.23 7.97
CA ARG A 236 22.01 -1.60 9.38
C ARG A 236 23.44 -1.74 9.94
N LYS A 237 24.37 -2.34 9.19
CA LYS A 237 25.80 -2.42 9.54
C LYS A 237 26.46 -1.05 9.65
N ARG A 238 26.01 -0.07 8.87
CA ARG A 238 26.46 1.34 8.95
C ARG A 238 25.75 2.15 10.03
N GLY A 239 24.90 1.53 10.87
CA GLY A 239 24.17 2.21 11.94
C GLY A 239 22.96 3.03 11.46
N ILE A 240 22.63 3.01 10.17
CA ILE A 240 21.50 3.75 9.62
C ILE A 240 20.24 2.88 9.73
N ARG A 241 19.34 3.24 10.63
CA ARG A 241 18.01 2.61 10.72
C ARG A 241 17.08 3.19 9.66
N PHE A 242 16.76 2.37 8.66
CA PHE A 242 15.88 2.74 7.57
C PHE A 242 14.43 2.44 7.93
N THR A 243 13.80 3.39 8.63
CA THR A 243 12.41 3.34 9.09
C THR A 243 11.42 3.36 7.92
N PRO A 244 10.18 2.88 8.09
CA PRO A 244 9.16 2.89 7.05
C PRO A 244 8.92 4.29 6.43
N LEU A 245 8.92 5.36 7.24
CA LEU A 245 8.72 6.72 6.73
C LEU A 245 9.92 7.22 5.90
N LYS A 246 11.15 6.83 6.27
CA LYS A 246 12.36 7.11 5.46
C LYS A 246 12.37 6.34 4.15
N LYS A 247 11.92 5.09 4.15
CA LYS A 247 11.72 4.29 2.93
C LYS A 247 10.74 4.98 1.99
N ILE A 248 9.55 5.34 2.47
CA ILE A 248 8.54 6.07 1.68
C ILE A 248 9.15 7.35 1.09
N THR A 249 9.84 8.15 1.90
CA THR A 249 10.50 9.39 1.44
C THR A 249 11.52 9.11 0.32
N ALA A 250 12.37 8.09 0.48
CA ALA A 250 13.34 7.70 -0.54
C ALA A 250 12.64 7.23 -1.82
N GLY A 251 11.53 6.52 -1.70
CA GLY A 251 10.71 6.10 -2.83
C GLY A 251 10.20 7.26 -3.66
N PHE A 252 9.62 8.31 -3.04
CA PHE A 252 9.22 9.52 -3.78
C PHE A 252 10.39 10.16 -4.56
N PHE A 253 11.59 10.26 -3.95
CA PHE A 253 12.76 10.78 -4.65
C PHE A 253 13.17 9.90 -5.83
N VAL A 254 13.20 8.58 -5.65
CA VAL A 254 13.54 7.65 -6.74
C VAL A 254 12.51 7.72 -7.86
N GLY A 255 11.21 7.82 -7.54
CA GLY A 255 10.14 8.03 -8.51
C GLY A 255 10.29 9.35 -9.28
N SER A 256 10.71 10.42 -8.61
CA SER A 256 11.04 11.70 -9.28
C SER A 256 12.20 11.52 -10.27
N PHE A 257 13.28 10.84 -9.88
CA PHE A 257 14.39 10.54 -10.80
C PHE A 257 13.97 9.68 -11.99
N ALA A 258 13.03 8.75 -11.80
CA ALA A 258 12.46 7.97 -12.91
C ALA A 258 11.75 8.86 -13.93
N MET A 259 10.98 9.85 -13.46
CA MET A 259 10.31 10.79 -14.35
C MET A 259 11.28 11.77 -15.02
N ILE A 260 12.36 12.16 -14.33
CA ILE A 260 13.44 12.94 -14.95
C ILE A 260 14.07 12.14 -16.09
N TRP A 261 14.34 10.84 -15.89
CA TRP A 261 14.85 9.96 -16.94
C TRP A 261 13.89 9.91 -18.14
N ALA A 262 12.59 9.68 -17.90
CA ALA A 262 11.57 9.64 -18.95
C ALA A 262 11.44 10.97 -19.70
N CYS A 263 11.52 12.10 -18.98
CA CYS A 263 11.48 13.45 -19.53
C CYS A 263 12.67 13.73 -20.46
N VAL A 264 13.89 13.43 -20.00
CA VAL A 264 15.11 13.58 -20.79
C VAL A 264 15.07 12.70 -22.03
N LEU A 265 14.62 11.44 -21.87
CA LEU A 265 14.46 10.52 -23.00
C LEU A 265 13.45 11.06 -24.02
N GLN A 266 12.29 11.55 -23.58
CA GLN A 266 11.29 12.15 -24.47
C GLN A 266 11.84 13.35 -25.24
N HIS A 267 12.61 14.21 -24.58
CA HIS A 267 13.23 15.37 -25.22
C HIS A 267 14.21 14.96 -26.33
N TYR A 268 15.00 13.91 -26.10
CA TYR A 268 15.87 13.37 -27.16
C TYR A 268 15.07 12.71 -28.28
N ILE A 269 13.98 12.00 -27.96
CA ILE A 269 13.08 11.41 -28.96
C ILE A 269 12.54 12.48 -29.91
N TYR A 270 12.06 13.62 -29.40
CA TYR A 270 11.57 14.73 -30.23
C TYR A 270 12.67 15.42 -31.05
N LYS A 271 13.93 15.39 -30.59
CA LYS A 271 15.05 15.94 -31.37
C LYS A 271 15.50 15.02 -32.50
N THR A 272 15.42 13.70 -32.31
CA THR A 272 15.92 12.72 -33.27
C THR A 272 14.83 12.15 -34.19
N SER A 273 13.55 12.44 -33.93
CA SER A 273 12.44 12.02 -34.78
C SER A 273 12.38 12.86 -36.07
N PRO A 274 12.09 12.24 -37.24
CA PRO A 274 11.91 12.97 -38.50
C PRO A 274 10.75 13.99 -38.46
N CYS A 275 9.72 13.72 -37.66
CA CYS A 275 8.55 14.59 -37.48
C CYS A 275 8.67 15.54 -36.28
N GLY A 276 9.84 15.61 -35.64
CA GLY A 276 10.11 16.47 -34.48
C GLY A 276 9.10 16.26 -33.34
N ASN A 277 8.35 17.31 -33.06
CA ASN A 277 7.40 17.44 -31.95
C ASN A 277 6.12 16.59 -32.07
N HIS A 278 5.83 15.99 -33.24
CA HIS A 278 4.69 15.09 -33.46
C HIS A 278 5.19 13.66 -33.73
N ALA A 279 5.93 13.09 -32.77
CA ALA A 279 6.60 11.81 -32.95
C ALA A 279 5.65 10.59 -32.92
N THR A 280 4.44 10.74 -32.36
CA THR A 280 3.47 9.64 -32.20
C THR A 280 2.71 9.34 -33.49
N GLU A 281 2.42 10.34 -34.31
CA GLU A 281 1.66 10.21 -35.58
C GLU A 281 2.55 10.21 -36.82
N CYS A 282 3.87 10.08 -36.64
CA CYS A 282 4.84 10.24 -37.72
C CYS A 282 4.85 9.04 -38.68
N GLU A 283 4.26 9.19 -39.88
CA GLU A 283 4.38 8.21 -40.96
C GLU A 283 5.78 8.17 -41.60
N ALA A 284 6.59 9.22 -41.43
CA ALA A 284 7.93 9.35 -42.02
C ALA A 284 9.03 8.52 -41.32
N GLY A 285 8.70 7.85 -40.21
CA GLY A 285 9.60 6.93 -39.52
C GLY A 285 9.78 7.25 -38.03
N LYS A 286 10.16 6.22 -37.26
CA LYS A 286 10.35 6.30 -35.81
C LYS A 286 11.72 6.87 -35.43
N SER A 287 11.86 7.35 -34.20
CA SER A 287 13.15 7.78 -33.66
C SER A 287 14.16 6.61 -33.64
N PRO A 288 15.44 6.83 -34.00
CA PRO A 288 16.48 5.79 -34.00
C PRO A 288 16.85 5.31 -32.59
N ILE A 289 16.32 5.93 -31.53
CA ILE A 289 16.54 5.51 -30.15
C ILE A 289 15.89 4.15 -29.93
N ILE A 290 16.67 3.20 -29.41
CA ILE A 290 16.22 1.85 -29.10
C ILE A 290 15.39 1.88 -27.82
N VAL A 291 14.28 1.15 -27.83
CA VAL A 291 13.33 1.06 -26.73
C VAL A 291 13.95 0.71 -25.36
N TRP A 292 15.07 -0.03 -25.35
CA TRP A 292 15.82 -0.38 -24.14
C TRP A 292 16.40 0.82 -23.37
N ALA A 293 16.50 2.01 -23.99
CA ALA A 293 16.86 3.22 -23.26
C ALA A 293 15.84 3.58 -22.15
N GLN A 294 14.60 3.08 -22.28
CA GLN A 294 13.54 3.26 -21.30
C GLN A 294 13.69 2.36 -20.07
N THR A 295 14.50 1.31 -20.14
CA THR A 295 14.72 0.37 -19.02
C THR A 295 15.17 1.08 -17.75
N GLY A 296 15.96 2.16 -17.85
CA GLY A 296 16.37 2.97 -16.70
C GLY A 296 15.18 3.55 -15.92
N ALA A 297 14.15 4.05 -16.62
CA ALA A 297 12.95 4.58 -15.98
C ALA A 297 12.15 3.47 -15.27
N TYR A 298 11.95 2.33 -15.92
CA TYR A 298 11.25 1.18 -15.33
C TYR A 298 11.96 0.64 -14.07
N VAL A 299 13.30 0.50 -14.10
CA VAL A 299 14.08 0.04 -12.95
C VAL A 299 13.97 1.01 -11.77
N LEU A 300 14.00 2.32 -12.03
CA LEU A 300 13.81 3.33 -10.99
C LEU A 300 12.37 3.32 -10.45
N ILE A 301 11.36 3.14 -11.31
CA ILE A 301 9.96 2.99 -10.86
C ILE A 301 9.82 1.76 -9.95
N ALA A 302 10.37 0.61 -10.34
CA ALA A 302 10.35 -0.60 -9.52
C ALA A 302 11.04 -0.40 -8.15
N LEU A 303 12.20 0.26 -8.14
CA LEU A 303 12.89 0.59 -6.88
C LEU A 303 12.06 1.54 -6.00
N SER A 304 11.42 2.54 -6.62
CA SER A 304 10.49 3.45 -5.97
C SER A 304 9.27 2.73 -5.38
N GLU A 305 8.76 1.72 -6.09
CA GLU A 305 7.65 0.88 -5.65
C GLU A 305 8.02 0.03 -4.43
N ILE A 306 9.21 -0.59 -4.41
CA ILE A 306 9.69 -1.33 -3.25
C ILE A 306 9.72 -0.43 -2.01
N PHE A 307 10.25 0.78 -2.16
CA PHE A 307 10.38 1.71 -1.05
C PHE A 307 9.05 2.33 -0.61
N THR A 308 8.11 2.55 -1.52
CA THR A 308 6.84 3.22 -1.19
C THR A 308 5.70 2.23 -1.05
N SER A 309 5.32 1.51 -2.12
CA SER A 309 4.13 0.67 -2.17
C SER A 309 4.20 -0.49 -1.17
N ILE A 310 5.29 -1.28 -1.19
CA ILE A 310 5.47 -2.42 -0.27
C ILE A 310 5.51 -1.93 1.18
N THR A 311 6.31 -0.89 1.44
CA THR A 311 6.42 -0.30 2.78
C THR A 311 5.10 0.30 3.26
N SER A 312 4.27 0.83 2.36
CA SER A 312 2.96 1.40 2.72
C SER A 312 1.97 0.35 3.19
N LEU A 313 2.02 -0.85 2.59
CA LEU A 313 1.25 -2.00 3.05
C LEU A 313 1.74 -2.44 4.43
N GLU A 314 3.06 -2.58 4.60
CA GLU A 314 3.68 -2.91 5.90
C GLU A 314 3.30 -1.89 6.98
N TYR A 315 3.43 -0.61 6.68
CA TYR A 315 3.08 0.51 7.57
C TYR A 315 1.60 0.51 7.91
N GLY A 316 0.72 0.33 6.92
CA GLY A 316 -0.72 0.22 7.11
C GLY A 316 -1.09 -0.93 8.04
N PHE A 317 -0.47 -2.10 7.89
CA PHE A 317 -0.76 -3.27 8.73
C PHE A 317 -0.20 -3.16 10.15
N THR A 318 0.99 -2.58 10.31
CA THR A 318 1.67 -2.48 11.61
C THR A 318 1.11 -1.33 12.46
N LYS A 319 0.70 -0.22 11.83
CA LYS A 319 0.18 0.96 12.53
C LYS A 319 -1.33 0.95 12.71
N ALA A 320 -2.07 0.24 11.86
CA ALA A 320 -3.51 0.12 12.05
C ALA A 320 -3.82 -0.77 13.27
N PRO A 321 -4.70 -0.30 14.18
CA PRO A 321 -5.30 -1.14 15.21
C PRO A 321 -5.90 -2.41 14.61
N LYS A 322 -5.89 -3.52 15.34
CA LYS A 322 -6.42 -4.81 14.86
C LYS A 322 -7.84 -4.66 14.29
N ASN A 323 -8.68 -3.90 14.99
CA ASN A 323 -10.09 -3.67 14.64
C ASN A 323 -10.26 -2.64 13.50
N MET A 324 -9.20 -1.95 13.07
CA MET A 324 -9.24 -0.89 12.05
C MET A 324 -8.40 -1.19 10.79
N ARG A 325 -7.76 -2.37 10.69
CA ARG A 325 -6.91 -2.73 9.55
C ARG A 325 -7.63 -2.58 8.21
N SER A 326 -8.85 -3.09 8.12
CA SER A 326 -9.67 -3.00 6.90
C SER A 326 -10.04 -1.55 6.56
N LEU A 327 -10.26 -0.70 7.57
CA LEU A 327 -10.54 0.73 7.36
C LEU A 327 -9.31 1.46 6.79
N VAL A 328 -8.14 1.22 7.37
CA VAL A 328 -6.89 1.85 6.90
C VAL A 328 -6.54 1.37 5.49
N ALA A 329 -6.74 0.08 5.19
CA ALA A 329 -6.58 -0.46 3.83
C ALA A 329 -7.58 0.16 2.84
N ALA A 330 -8.86 0.30 3.23
CA ALA A 330 -9.86 0.96 2.39
C ALA A 330 -9.51 2.43 2.14
N PHE A 331 -8.99 3.13 3.14
CA PHE A 331 -8.51 4.51 3.00
C PHE A 331 -7.32 4.60 2.03
N ALA A 332 -6.35 3.69 2.11
CA ALA A 332 -5.23 3.65 1.17
C ALA A 332 -5.69 3.40 -0.28
N LEU A 333 -6.66 2.49 -0.50
CA LEU A 333 -7.27 2.28 -1.82
C LEU A 333 -8.05 3.51 -2.30
N PHE A 334 -8.72 4.22 -1.39
CA PHE A 334 -9.40 5.47 -1.71
C PHE A 334 -8.42 6.57 -2.14
N MET A 335 -7.24 6.66 -1.52
CA MET A 335 -6.17 7.58 -1.97
C MET A 335 -5.66 7.25 -3.37
N SER A 336 -5.59 5.96 -3.73
CA SER A 336 -5.30 5.57 -5.12
C SER A 336 -6.40 6.01 -6.09
N ALA A 337 -7.68 5.97 -5.70
CA ALA A 337 -8.77 6.49 -6.52
C ALA A 337 -8.67 8.03 -6.72
N ILE A 338 -8.35 8.77 -5.67
CA ILE A 338 -8.08 10.22 -5.77
C ILE A 338 -6.92 10.47 -6.73
N SER A 339 -5.86 9.68 -6.67
CA SER A 339 -4.74 9.79 -7.61
C SER A 339 -5.18 9.67 -9.07
N SER A 340 -5.98 8.65 -9.39
CA SER A 340 -6.46 8.46 -10.75
C SER A 340 -7.35 9.61 -11.19
N ALA A 341 -8.21 10.13 -10.31
CA ALA A 341 -9.04 11.30 -10.59
C ALA A 341 -8.21 12.57 -10.85
N ILE A 342 -7.13 12.80 -10.09
CA ILE A 342 -6.19 13.89 -10.37
C ILE A 342 -5.48 13.63 -11.70
N GLY A 343 -5.11 12.38 -11.99
CA GLY A 343 -4.47 11.97 -13.24
C GLY A 343 -5.27 12.35 -14.49
N GLU A 344 -6.61 12.30 -14.43
CA GLU A 344 -7.47 12.75 -15.54
C GLU A 344 -7.25 14.22 -15.91
N ALA A 345 -6.92 15.08 -14.94
CA ALA A 345 -6.60 16.48 -15.22
C ALA A 345 -5.30 16.66 -16.03
N PHE A 346 -4.42 15.66 -16.02
CA PHE A 346 -3.15 15.67 -16.75
C PHE A 346 -3.22 14.97 -18.11
N VAL A 347 -4.36 14.37 -18.47
CA VAL A 347 -4.57 13.73 -19.79
C VAL A 347 -4.28 14.67 -20.96
N PRO A 348 -4.63 15.97 -20.93
CA PRO A 348 -4.27 16.90 -22.01
C PRO A 348 -2.76 17.10 -22.19
N LEU A 349 -1.92 16.78 -21.18
CA LEU A 349 -0.47 16.82 -21.30
C LEU A 349 0.10 15.50 -21.87
N SER A 350 -0.71 14.45 -21.96
CA SER A 350 -0.32 13.16 -22.54
C SER A 350 -0.34 13.14 -24.07
N THR A 351 -0.65 14.26 -24.73
CA THR A 351 -0.59 14.41 -26.19
C THR A 351 0.72 15.04 -26.63
N ASP A 352 1.16 14.72 -27.85
CA ASP A 352 2.27 15.43 -28.48
C ASP A 352 1.92 16.92 -28.68
N PRO A 353 2.84 17.87 -28.44
CA PRO A 353 4.24 17.74 -28.00
C PRO A 353 4.46 17.85 -26.48
N LEU A 354 3.40 17.72 -25.68
CA LEU A 354 3.39 18.06 -24.26
C LEU A 354 3.88 16.92 -23.35
N LEU A 355 4.26 15.75 -23.90
CA LEU A 355 4.75 14.62 -23.10
C LEU A 355 5.98 14.96 -22.25
N VAL A 356 6.87 15.84 -22.74
CA VAL A 356 8.02 16.34 -21.95
C VAL A 356 7.53 17.12 -20.73
N TRP A 357 6.51 17.96 -20.90
CA TRP A 357 5.89 18.70 -19.80
C TRP A 357 5.15 17.79 -18.84
N ASN A 358 4.53 16.71 -19.34
CA ASN A 358 3.89 15.71 -18.51
C ASN A 358 4.91 15.08 -17.53
N TYR A 359 5.96 14.46 -18.06
CA TYR A 359 7.01 13.86 -17.23
C TYR A 359 7.73 14.87 -16.35
N GLY A 360 8.01 16.07 -16.86
CA GLY A 360 8.62 17.17 -16.10
C GLY A 360 7.75 17.60 -14.92
N SER A 361 6.44 17.76 -15.11
CA SER A 361 5.51 18.13 -14.05
C SER A 361 5.41 17.04 -12.97
N MET A 362 5.33 15.77 -13.37
CA MET A 362 5.31 14.63 -12.44
C MET A 362 6.61 14.54 -11.62
N ALA A 363 7.76 14.78 -12.25
CA ALA A 363 9.05 14.82 -11.56
C ALA A 363 9.08 15.89 -10.46
N VAL A 364 8.63 17.12 -10.79
CA VAL A 364 8.59 18.24 -9.84
C VAL A 364 7.59 18.00 -8.71
N ILE A 365 6.39 17.53 -9.04
CA ILE A 365 5.35 17.19 -8.05
C ILE A 365 5.89 16.16 -7.07
N SER A 366 6.46 15.06 -7.56
CA SER A 366 7.01 14.00 -6.72
C SER A 366 8.19 14.48 -5.86
N PHE A 367 9.08 15.30 -6.42
CA PHE A 367 10.22 15.87 -5.68
C PHE A 367 9.77 16.80 -4.54
N CYS A 368 8.87 17.74 -4.85
CA CYS A 368 8.31 18.65 -3.85
C CYS A 368 7.53 17.88 -2.78
N ALA A 369 6.75 16.88 -3.18
CA ALA A 369 6.05 15.99 -2.26
C ALA A 369 7.02 15.26 -1.33
N ALA A 370 8.14 14.74 -1.85
CA ALA A 370 9.18 14.09 -1.05
C ALA A 370 9.75 15.04 0.02
N CYS A 371 10.10 16.27 -0.38
CA CYS A 371 10.63 17.28 0.54
C CYS A 371 9.63 17.62 1.64
N VAL A 372 8.38 17.93 1.29
CA VAL A 372 7.36 18.32 2.27
C VAL A 372 7.00 17.15 3.18
N PHE A 373 6.85 15.94 2.62
CA PHE A 373 6.59 14.72 3.38
C PHE A 373 7.69 14.48 4.43
N TRP A 374 8.96 14.60 4.04
CA TRP A 374 10.08 14.45 4.97
C TRP A 374 10.04 15.47 6.10
N PHE A 375 9.82 16.75 5.79
CA PHE A 375 9.75 17.80 6.82
C PHE A 375 8.56 17.63 7.76
N GLN A 376 7.42 17.18 7.25
CA GLN A 376 6.19 16.98 8.01
C GLN A 376 6.31 15.78 8.96
N TYR A 377 6.84 14.65 8.50
CA TYR A 377 6.81 13.39 9.23
C TYR A 377 8.09 13.05 9.99
N ARG A 378 9.16 13.86 9.91
CA ARG A 378 10.39 13.63 10.69
C ARG A 378 10.17 13.51 12.20
N LYS A 379 9.15 14.19 12.75
CA LYS A 379 8.80 14.11 14.18
C LYS A 379 8.04 12.82 14.49
N LEU A 380 7.09 12.44 13.62
CA LEU A 380 6.35 11.19 13.75
C LEU A 380 7.28 9.97 13.63
N ASP A 381 8.29 10.06 12.77
CA ASP A 381 9.35 9.06 12.62
C ASP A 381 10.20 8.91 13.89
N ALA A 382 10.44 10.00 14.63
CA ALA A 382 11.17 9.94 15.90
C ALA A 382 10.36 9.28 17.03
N GLU A 383 9.02 9.38 16.99
CA GLU A 383 8.11 8.80 17.97
C GLU A 383 7.66 7.37 17.61
N GLU A 384 8.18 6.81 16.52
CA GLU A 384 7.70 5.56 15.93
C GLU A 384 7.76 4.38 16.91
N ASP A 385 8.86 4.25 17.65
CA ASP A 385 9.10 3.17 18.60
C ASP A 385 8.15 3.25 19.80
N HIS A 386 7.87 4.46 20.30
CA HIS A 386 6.94 4.66 21.41
C HIS A 386 5.50 4.29 21.01
N LEU A 387 5.08 4.66 19.80
CA LEU A 387 3.75 4.34 19.28
C LEU A 387 3.52 2.84 19.10
N ASN A 388 4.59 2.07 18.81
CA ASN A 388 4.53 0.61 18.69
C ASN A 388 4.39 -0.11 20.05
N LEU A 389 4.69 0.57 21.17
CA LEU A 389 4.67 -0.01 22.52
C LEU A 389 3.33 0.22 23.26
N LEU A 390 2.36 0.91 22.65
CA LEU A 390 1.08 1.22 23.28
C LEU A 390 0.15 -0.01 23.39
N PRO A 391 -0.65 -0.14 24.47
CA PRO A 391 -1.58 -1.25 24.66
C PRO A 391 -2.72 -1.27 23.63
N THR A 392 -3.31 -2.46 23.43
CA THR A 392 -4.49 -2.66 22.56
C THR A 392 -5.79 -2.33 23.29
N GLY A 393 -6.69 -1.62 22.62
CA GLY A 393 -7.99 -1.18 23.14
C GLY A 393 -9.15 -2.08 22.74
N HIS A 394 -10.27 -1.94 23.45
CA HIS A 394 -11.42 -2.83 23.32
C HIS A 394 -12.73 -2.05 23.17
N LEU A 395 -13.54 -2.44 22.18
CA LEU A 395 -14.96 -2.07 22.07
C LEU A 395 -15.74 -3.02 22.99
N ALA A 396 -16.38 -2.53 24.04
CA ALA A 396 -17.13 -3.41 24.92
C ALA A 396 -18.44 -3.84 24.25
N THR A 397 -18.46 -5.04 23.65
CA THR A 397 -19.69 -5.78 23.41
C THR A 397 -19.85 -6.82 24.54
N ALA A 398 -21.07 -7.06 25.04
CA ALA A 398 -21.29 -7.97 26.18
C ALA A 398 -20.66 -9.37 25.98
N ALA A 399 -20.66 -9.89 24.74
CA ALA A 399 -20.00 -11.15 24.38
C ALA A 399 -18.46 -11.11 24.45
N GLN A 400 -17.84 -9.94 24.24
CA GLN A 400 -16.39 -9.75 24.36
C GLN A 400 -15.96 -9.58 25.82
N ALA A 401 -16.84 -9.06 26.69
CA ALA A 401 -16.63 -9.04 28.14
C ALA A 401 -16.67 -10.46 28.74
N GLU A 402 -17.63 -11.31 28.30
CA GLU A 402 -17.67 -12.73 28.68
C GLU A 402 -16.44 -13.51 28.18
N ASP A 403 -15.97 -13.25 26.95
CA ASP A 403 -14.76 -13.88 26.42
C ASP A 403 -13.48 -13.43 27.17
N VAL A 404 -13.48 -12.22 27.74
CA VAL A 404 -12.41 -11.70 28.62
C VAL A 404 -12.43 -12.38 29.99
N GLU A 405 -13.60 -12.54 30.62
CA GLU A 405 -13.72 -13.31 31.87
C GLU A 405 -13.33 -14.77 31.67
N ARG A 406 -13.66 -15.35 30.51
CA ARG A 406 -13.20 -16.69 30.11
C ARG A 406 -11.68 -16.74 29.89
N LYS A 407 -11.07 -15.71 29.30
CA LYS A 407 -9.61 -15.63 29.09
C LYS A 407 -8.83 -15.40 30.40
N LEU A 408 -9.36 -14.59 31.32
CA LEU A 408 -8.77 -14.34 32.64
C LEU A 408 -8.87 -15.59 33.54
N SER A 409 -10.04 -16.25 33.57
CA SER A 409 -10.25 -17.49 34.35
C SER A 409 -9.38 -18.66 33.88
N VAL A 410 -9.12 -18.77 32.57
CA VAL A 410 -8.20 -19.79 32.02
C VAL A 410 -6.72 -19.45 32.26
N SER A 411 -6.35 -18.17 32.31
CA SER A 411 -4.97 -17.78 32.68
C SER A 411 -4.68 -18.00 34.18
N GLY A 412 -5.69 -17.81 35.04
CA GLY A 412 -5.58 -18.05 36.48
C GLY A 412 -5.51 -19.54 36.85
N SER A 413 -6.04 -20.43 36.01
CA SER A 413 -5.88 -21.88 36.17
C SER A 413 -4.57 -22.39 35.57
N ALA A 414 -4.14 -21.88 34.41
CA ALA A 414 -2.85 -22.24 33.82
C ALA A 414 -1.66 -21.79 34.69
N GLY A 415 -1.71 -20.59 35.27
CA GLY A 415 -0.65 -20.08 36.16
C GLY A 415 -0.42 -20.93 37.42
N LYS A 416 -1.45 -21.66 37.90
CA LYS A 416 -1.33 -22.56 39.06
C LYS A 416 -0.73 -23.93 38.73
N GLU A 417 -0.71 -24.33 37.45
CA GLU A 417 -0.02 -25.56 37.02
C GLU A 417 1.48 -25.35 36.78
N TYR A 418 1.91 -24.12 36.46
CA TYR A 418 3.34 -23.78 36.30
C TYR A 418 4.11 -23.63 37.62
N GLU A 419 3.43 -23.51 38.77
CA GLU A 419 4.07 -23.43 40.09
C GLU A 419 4.28 -24.80 40.77
N LYS A 420 3.89 -25.89 40.10
CA LYS A 420 3.99 -27.27 40.65
C LYS A 420 4.80 -28.25 39.80
N MET A 421 5.48 -27.79 38.75
CA MET A 421 6.51 -28.54 38.01
C MET A 421 7.83 -27.80 38.12
#